data_AF-A0A1F2Q7U0-F1
#
_entry.id   AF-A0A1F2Q7U0-F1
#
_cell.length_a   1.000
_cell.length_b   1.000
_cell.length_c   1.000
_cell.angle_alpha   90.00
_cell.angle_beta   90.00
_cell.angle_gamma   90.00
#
_symmetry.space_group_name_H-M   'P 1'
#
loop_
_entity.id
_entity.type
_entity.pdbx_description
1 polymer ?
#
loop_
_entity_poly.entity_id
_entity_poly.type
_entity_poly.pdbx_seq_one_letter_code
_entity_poly.pdbx_strand_id
1 'polypeptide(L)'
;MEYFLGEYLRSHNPNPGDLSAGRLSFAQKLSLLDRNDPTVSFLIPGIRRLNAVRNRLAHTYRAIVSNDDAAVFLSVSLFWHLRLALAAPAMPNDDPLDILEEFARHAGIALASAGDRLSMLCEMALAPPLHLI
;
A
#
# COMPACT_ATOMS: atom_id res chain seq x y z
N MET A 1 -3.11 -2.33 6.90
CA MET A 1 -2.32 -1.29 6.22
C MET A 1 -0.93 -1.12 6.83
N GLU A 2 -0.81 -0.69 8.09
CA GLU A 2 0.50 -0.46 8.71
C GLU A 2 1.40 -1.71 8.76
N TYR A 3 0.79 -2.87 8.98
CA TYR A 3 1.45 -4.18 8.85
C TYR A 3 2.08 -4.38 7.46
N PHE A 4 1.30 -4.27 6.37
CA PHE A 4 1.77 -4.46 4.99
C PHE A 4 2.90 -3.49 4.60
N LEU A 5 2.80 -2.23 5.03
CA LEU A 5 3.87 -1.25 4.81
C LEU A 5 5.17 -1.67 5.53
N GLY A 6 5.07 -2.21 6.73
CA GLY A 6 6.22 -2.71 7.48
C GLY A 6 6.84 -3.99 6.89
N GLU A 7 6.05 -4.89 6.31
CA GLU A 7 6.56 -6.07 5.59
C GLU A 7 7.25 -5.67 4.27
N TYR A 8 6.64 -4.76 3.50
CA TYR A 8 7.25 -4.23 2.29
C TYR A 8 8.62 -3.58 2.58
N LEU A 9 8.70 -2.72 3.60
CA LEU A 9 9.97 -2.05 3.94
C LEU A 9 11.04 -3.03 4.43
N ARG A 10 10.66 -4.13 5.11
CA ARG A 10 11.59 -5.16 5.55
C ARG A 10 12.14 -5.97 4.39
N SER A 11 11.29 -6.35 3.43
CA SER A 11 11.76 -7.06 2.22
C SER A 11 12.71 -6.20 1.38
N HIS A 12 12.49 -4.87 1.33
CA HIS A 12 13.30 -3.94 0.54
C HIS A 12 14.55 -3.38 1.25
N ASN A 13 14.74 -3.68 2.55
CA ASN A 13 15.92 -3.25 3.31
C ASN A 13 16.66 -4.47 3.87
N PRO A 14 17.82 -4.85 3.32
CA PRO A 14 18.58 -6.03 3.77
C PRO A 14 19.19 -5.90 5.18
N ASN A 15 19.10 -4.73 5.81
CA ASN A 15 19.56 -4.51 7.19
C ASN A 15 18.43 -3.96 8.09
N PRO A 16 17.54 -4.83 8.61
CA PRO A 16 16.30 -4.42 9.28
C PRO A 16 16.51 -3.84 10.69
N GLY A 17 17.74 -3.83 11.21
CA GLY A 17 18.07 -3.43 12.59
C GLY A 17 17.58 -2.03 12.97
N ASP A 18 17.50 -1.09 12.03
CA ASP A 18 17.00 0.27 12.27
C ASP A 18 15.47 0.41 12.19
N LEU A 19 14.79 -0.48 11.45
CA LEU A 19 13.34 -0.40 11.23
C LEU A 19 12.54 -0.89 12.44
N SER A 20 13.11 -1.80 13.23
CA SER A 20 12.51 -2.34 14.46
C SER A 20 12.97 -1.59 15.72
N ALA A 21 14.19 -1.05 15.74
CA ALA A 21 14.74 -0.30 16.87
C ALA A 21 14.15 1.12 17.00
N GLY A 22 13.92 1.81 15.89
CA GLY A 22 13.12 3.03 15.86
C GLY A 22 11.66 2.66 15.63
N ARG A 23 10.76 2.83 16.60
CA ARG A 23 9.31 2.72 16.37
C ARG A 23 8.86 3.83 15.41
N LEU A 24 9.13 3.65 14.12
CA LEU A 24 8.79 4.63 13.09
C LEU A 24 7.28 4.81 13.03
N SER A 25 6.83 6.05 13.01
CA SER A 25 5.44 6.40 12.74
C SER A 25 5.04 5.96 11.33
N PHE A 26 3.74 5.83 11.09
CA PHE A 26 3.21 5.52 9.76
C PHE A 26 3.72 6.49 8.68
N ALA A 27 3.77 7.78 8.99
CA ALA A 27 4.23 8.81 8.05
C ALA A 27 5.73 8.65 7.71
N GLN A 28 6.55 8.29 8.71
CA GLN A 28 7.97 7.99 8.49
C GLN A 28 8.15 6.73 7.65
N LYS A 29 7.44 5.64 7.94
CA LYS A 29 7.45 4.42 7.10
C LYS A 29 7.07 4.74 5.66
N LEU A 30 6.03 5.56 5.46
CA LEU A 30 5.59 5.95 4.13
C LEU A 30 6.63 6.79 3.37
N SER A 31 7.44 7.57 4.08
CA SER A 31 8.53 8.35 3.48
C SER A 31 9.70 7.49 3.00
N LEU A 32 9.80 6.25 3.49
CA LEU A 32 10.82 5.27 3.11
C LEU A 32 10.43 4.43 1.89
N LEU A 33 9.19 4.56 1.38
CA LEU A 33 8.84 3.93 0.11
C LEU A 33 9.67 4.53 -1.02
N ASP A 34 10.25 3.66 -1.86
CA ASP A 34 10.94 4.12 -3.05
C ASP A 34 9.94 4.75 -4.02
N ARG A 35 10.12 6.04 -4.30
CA ARG A 35 9.26 6.78 -5.22
C ARG A 35 9.51 6.40 -6.68
N ASN A 36 10.65 5.76 -6.97
CA ASN A 36 11.01 5.30 -8.30
C ASN A 36 10.50 3.88 -8.58
N ASP A 37 10.04 3.15 -7.55
CA ASP A 37 9.44 1.83 -7.75
C ASP A 37 8.02 1.98 -8.33
N PRO A 38 7.81 1.64 -9.62
CA PRO A 38 6.50 1.79 -10.26
C PRO A 38 5.45 0.84 -9.68
N THR A 39 5.84 -0.19 -8.91
CA THR A 39 4.93 -1.17 -8.33
C THR A 39 4.22 -0.66 -7.07
N VAL A 40 4.72 0.41 -6.45
CA VAL A 40 4.12 0.98 -5.22
C VAL A 40 3.97 2.50 -5.25
N SER A 41 4.75 3.22 -6.06
CA SER A 41 4.74 4.69 -6.10
C SER A 41 3.37 5.28 -6.43
N PHE A 42 2.62 4.62 -7.31
CA PHE A 42 1.26 5.05 -7.70
C PHE A 42 0.26 5.01 -6.53
N LEU A 43 0.51 4.21 -5.49
CA LEU A 43 -0.36 4.09 -4.31
C LEU A 43 -0.11 5.21 -3.29
N ILE A 44 1.04 5.89 -3.35
CA ILE A 44 1.48 6.84 -2.33
C ILE A 44 0.42 7.92 -2.02
N PRO A 45 -0.20 8.58 -3.02
CA PRO A 45 -1.20 9.61 -2.74
C PRO A 45 -2.39 9.06 -1.95
N GLY A 46 -2.90 7.89 -2.31
CA GLY A 46 -4.01 7.24 -1.62
C GLY A 46 -3.63 6.75 -0.23
N ILE A 47 -2.44 6.15 -0.04
CA ILE A 47 -1.97 5.72 1.30
C ILE A 47 -1.80 6.92 2.24
N ARG A 48 -1.31 8.06 1.74
CA ARG A 48 -1.24 9.32 2.51
C ARG A 48 -2.63 9.76 2.96
N ARG A 49 -3.59 9.74 2.05
CA ARG A 49 -4.98 10.11 2.33
C ARG A 49 -5.62 9.16 3.35
N LEU A 50 -5.39 7.86 3.23
CA LEU A 50 -5.86 6.86 4.17
C LEU A 50 -5.35 7.13 5.60
N ASN A 51 -4.08 7.48 5.75
CA ASN A 51 -3.52 7.86 7.05
C ASN A 51 -4.15 9.15 7.61
N ALA A 52 -4.40 10.15 6.76
CA ALA A 52 -5.07 11.37 7.17
C ALA A 52 -6.52 11.10 7.64
N VAL A 53 -7.27 10.27 6.92
CA VAL A 53 -8.62 9.85 7.31
C VAL A 53 -8.58 9.09 8.64
N ARG A 54 -7.68 8.10 8.80
CA ARG A 54 -7.50 7.36 10.05
C ARG A 54 -7.24 8.29 11.24
N ASN A 55 -6.32 9.23 11.08
CA ASN A 55 -5.99 10.19 12.14
C ASN A 55 -7.19 11.10 12.46
N ARG A 56 -7.92 11.55 11.44
CA ARG A 56 -9.13 12.37 11.61
C ARG A 56 -10.22 11.60 12.38
N LEU A 57 -10.47 10.34 12.03
CA LEU A 57 -11.41 9.46 12.73
C LEU A 57 -10.99 9.21 14.19
N ALA A 58 -9.70 9.01 14.45
CA ALA A 58 -9.18 8.79 15.80
C ALA A 58 -9.33 10.02 16.73
N HIS A 59 -9.32 11.23 16.17
CA HIS A 59 -9.36 12.47 16.95
C HIS A 59 -10.71 13.19 16.93
N THR A 60 -11.70 12.72 16.16
CA THR A 60 -12.98 13.41 15.99
C THR A 60 -14.15 12.44 15.94
N TYR A 61 -15.00 12.49 16.99
CA TYR A 61 -16.14 11.58 17.19
C TYR A 61 -17.21 11.58 16.08
N ARG A 62 -17.26 12.64 15.24
CA ARG A 62 -18.20 12.77 14.11
C ARG A 62 -17.50 12.88 12.75
N ALA A 63 -16.23 12.52 12.66
CA ALA A 63 -15.55 12.55 11.37
C ALA A 63 -16.16 11.49 10.44
N ILE A 64 -16.40 11.90 9.19
CA ILE A 64 -16.85 11.02 8.11
C ILE A 64 -15.77 10.93 7.03
N VAL A 65 -15.85 9.89 6.21
CA VAL A 65 -15.09 9.82 4.95
C VAL A 65 -15.82 10.70 3.95
N SER A 66 -15.12 11.70 3.41
CA SER A 66 -15.71 12.70 2.52
C SER A 66 -15.52 12.33 1.04
N ASN A 67 -16.33 12.94 0.17
CA ASN A 67 -16.15 12.83 -1.28
C ASN A 67 -14.75 13.31 -1.73
N ASP A 68 -14.15 14.28 -1.04
CA ASP A 68 -12.78 14.73 -1.32
C ASP A 68 -11.74 13.65 -1.01
N ASP A 69 -11.98 12.83 0.02
CA ASP A 69 -11.10 11.70 0.31
C ASP A 69 -11.28 10.61 -0.76
N ALA A 70 -12.53 10.32 -1.15
CA ALA A 70 -12.86 9.38 -2.22
C ALA A 70 -12.22 9.78 -3.56
N ALA A 71 -12.28 11.06 -3.93
CA ALA A 71 -11.67 11.59 -5.15
C ALA A 71 -10.16 11.31 -5.21
N VAL A 72 -9.46 11.40 -4.07
CA VAL A 72 -8.03 11.07 -4.01
C VAL A 72 -7.79 9.57 -4.21
N PHE A 73 -8.62 8.69 -3.63
CA PHE A 73 -8.50 7.25 -3.88
C PHE A 73 -8.76 6.91 -5.35
N LEU A 74 -9.82 7.47 -5.94
CA LEU A 74 -10.19 7.27 -7.34
C LEU A 74 -9.18 7.88 -8.32
N SER A 75 -8.37 8.87 -7.90
CA SER A 75 -7.28 9.42 -8.72
C SER A 75 -6.16 8.41 -8.98
N VAL A 76 -6.10 7.33 -8.20
CA VAL A 76 -5.16 6.24 -8.42
C VAL A 76 -5.65 5.37 -9.59
N SER A 77 -5.11 5.61 -10.78
CA SER A 77 -5.66 5.07 -12.04
C SER A 77 -5.78 3.54 -12.08
N LEU A 78 -4.79 2.80 -11.57
CA LEU A 78 -4.86 1.34 -11.55
C LEU A 78 -6.00 0.84 -10.64
N PHE A 79 -6.17 1.45 -9.47
CA PHE A 79 -7.27 1.14 -8.56
C PHE A 79 -8.62 1.40 -9.23
N TRP A 80 -8.79 2.57 -9.86
CA TRP A 80 -10.01 2.92 -10.58
C TRP A 80 -10.38 1.91 -11.67
N HIS A 81 -9.42 1.55 -12.53
CA HIS A 81 -9.68 0.60 -13.62
C HIS A 81 -10.04 -0.80 -13.10
N LEU A 82 -9.36 -1.28 -12.06
CA LEU A 82 -9.68 -2.57 -11.44
C LEU A 82 -11.08 -2.57 -10.82
N ARG A 83 -11.44 -1.46 -10.17
CA ARG A 83 -12.77 -1.27 -9.57
C ARG A 83 -13.88 -1.36 -10.61
N LEU A 84 -13.72 -0.66 -11.74
CA LEU A 84 -14.66 -0.74 -12.86
C LEU A 84 -14.75 -2.15 -13.44
N ALA A 85 -13.60 -2.81 -13.65
CA ALA A 85 -13.56 -4.15 -14.24
C ALA A 85 -14.23 -5.20 -13.34
N LEU A 86 -14.06 -5.10 -12.02
CA LEU A 86 -14.65 -6.04 -11.05
C LEU A 86 -16.15 -5.86 -10.86
N ALA A 87 -16.68 -4.66 -11.10
CA ALA A 87 -18.11 -4.39 -10.99
C ALA A 87 -18.89 -4.71 -12.28
N ALA A 88 -18.20 -4.89 -13.41
CA ALA A 88 -18.83 -5.14 -14.69
C ALA A 88 -19.75 -6.38 -14.63
N PRO A 89 -20.96 -6.31 -15.23
CA PRO A 89 -21.47 -5.24 -16.11
C PRO A 89 -22.12 -4.05 -15.38
N ALA A 90 -22.17 -4.07 -14.05
CA ALA A 90 -22.75 -2.99 -13.25
C ALA A 90 -21.73 -1.86 -12.98
N MET A 91 -22.23 -0.78 -12.37
CA MET A 91 -21.37 0.27 -11.82
C MET A 91 -20.98 -0.06 -10.38
N PRO A 92 -19.75 0.23 -9.97
CA PRO A 92 -19.33 0.05 -8.59
C PRO A 92 -19.96 1.12 -7.68
N ASN A 93 -20.14 0.83 -6.38
CA ASN A 93 -20.80 1.76 -5.44
C ASN A 93 -20.02 3.08 -5.31
N ASP A 94 -20.66 4.25 -5.28
CA ASP A 94 -19.97 5.53 -5.11
C ASP A 94 -19.92 6.04 -3.66
N ASP A 95 -20.30 5.20 -2.68
CA ASP A 95 -20.15 5.52 -1.26
C ASP A 95 -18.66 5.74 -0.86
N PRO A 96 -18.30 6.88 -0.24
CA PRO A 96 -16.92 7.19 0.12
C PRO A 96 -16.26 6.20 1.08
N LEU A 97 -17.02 5.58 1.99
CA LEU A 97 -16.49 4.58 2.91
C LEU A 97 -16.16 3.29 2.16
N ASP A 98 -17.05 2.84 1.28
CA ASP A 98 -16.81 1.65 0.45
C ASP A 98 -15.59 1.84 -0.44
N ILE A 99 -15.45 3.01 -1.07
CA ILE A 99 -14.26 3.36 -1.88
C ILE A 99 -12.99 3.30 -1.03
N LEU A 100 -13.03 3.82 0.19
CA LEU A 100 -11.90 3.76 1.12
C LEU A 100 -11.52 2.33 1.46
N GLU A 101 -12.50 1.48 1.79
CA GLU A 101 -12.25 0.08 2.15
C GLU A 101 -11.68 -0.73 0.99
N GLU A 102 -12.24 -0.55 -0.21
CA GLU A 102 -11.74 -1.17 -1.43
C GLU A 102 -10.32 -0.71 -1.74
N PHE A 103 -10.03 0.59 -1.61
CA PHE A 103 -8.69 1.13 -1.80
C PHE A 103 -7.71 0.54 -0.78
N ALA A 104 -8.09 0.48 0.51
CA ALA A 104 -7.25 -0.07 1.56
C ALA A 104 -6.92 -1.56 1.31
N ARG A 105 -7.90 -2.32 0.81
CA ARG A 105 -7.71 -3.71 0.39
C ARG A 105 -6.75 -3.82 -0.79
N HIS A 106 -6.97 -3.02 -1.84
CA HIS A 106 -6.11 -2.98 -3.02
C HIS A 106 -4.65 -2.65 -2.66
N ALA A 107 -4.44 -1.59 -1.88
CA ALA A 107 -3.11 -1.17 -1.44
C ALA A 107 -2.42 -2.23 -0.58
N GLY A 108 -3.16 -2.90 0.31
CA GLY A 108 -2.63 -4.01 1.12
C GLY A 108 -2.14 -5.17 0.27
N ILE A 109 -2.95 -5.62 -0.70
CA ILE A 109 -2.58 -6.69 -1.63
C ILE A 109 -1.36 -6.29 -2.47
N ALA A 110 -1.36 -5.09 -3.05
CA ALA A 110 -0.27 -4.62 -3.89
C ALA A 110 1.07 -4.56 -3.13
N LEU A 111 1.07 -4.06 -1.88
CA LEU A 111 2.26 -4.01 -1.04
C LEU A 111 2.75 -5.41 -0.63
N ALA A 112 1.83 -6.32 -0.28
CA ALA A 112 2.19 -7.71 0.03
C ALA A 112 2.85 -8.39 -1.18
N SER A 113 2.22 -8.29 -2.36
CA SER A 113 2.76 -8.88 -3.59
C SER A 113 4.07 -8.25 -4.04
N ALA A 114 4.29 -6.96 -3.78
CA ALA A 114 5.58 -6.32 -4.06
C ALA A 114 6.67 -6.80 -3.10
N GLY A 115 6.36 -6.96 -1.81
CA GLY A 115 7.30 -7.51 -0.82
C GLY A 115 7.70 -8.96 -1.10
N ASP A 116 6.72 -9.82 -1.40
CA ASP A 116 6.97 -11.24 -1.69
C ASP A 116 7.85 -11.45 -2.93
N ARG A 117 7.58 -10.69 -4.01
CA ARG A 117 8.38 -10.77 -5.25
C ARG A 117 9.84 -10.44 -5.00
N LEU A 118 10.12 -9.44 -4.16
CA LEU A 118 11.49 -9.07 -3.86
C LEU A 118 12.18 -10.11 -2.98
N SER A 119 11.47 -10.67 -1.99
CA SER A 119 11.99 -11.78 -1.18
C SER A 119 12.41 -12.96 -2.06
N MET A 120 11.55 -13.36 -3.01
CA MET A 120 11.85 -14.43 -3.95
C MET A 120 13.06 -14.11 -4.84
N LEU A 121 13.18 -12.88 -5.35
CA LEU A 121 14.33 -12.47 -6.17
C LEU A 121 15.65 -12.48 -5.38
N CYS A 122 15.64 -12.04 -4.12
CA CYS A 122 16.81 -12.10 -3.24
C CYS A 122 17.21 -13.54 -2.93
N GLU A 123 16.25 -14.44 -2.65
CA GLU A 123 16.52 -15.87 -2.45
C GLU A 123 17.14 -16.51 -3.70
N MET A 124 16.61 -16.20 -4.88
CA MET A 124 17.16 -16.67 -6.16
C MET A 124 18.56 -16.13 -6.44
N ALA A 125 18.85 -14.87 -6.06
CA ALA A 125 20.17 -14.25 -6.24
C ALA A 125 21.23 -14.76 -5.23
N LEU A 126 20.79 -15.23 -4.06
CA LEU A 126 21.65 -15.78 -2.99
C LEU A 126 21.78 -17.31 -3.07
N ALA A 127 20.96 -17.99 -3.88
CA ALA A 127 21.13 -19.40 -4.16
C ALA A 127 22.48 -19.64 -4.86
N PRO A 128 23.32 -20.56 -4.38
CA PRO A 128 24.57 -20.87 -5.05
C PRO A 128 24.27 -21.38 -6.46
N PRO A 129 25.09 -21.04 -7.48
CA PRO A 129 24.89 -21.58 -8.81
C PRO A 129 24.89 -23.10 -8.71
N LEU A 130 23.82 -23.73 -9.18
CA LEU A 130 23.78 -25.18 -9.36
C LEU A 130 25.02 -25.53 -10.17
N HIS A 131 26.00 -26.17 -9.52
CA HIS A 131 27.08 -26.82 -10.21
C HIS A 131 26.42 -27.81 -11.18
N LEU A 132 26.41 -27.45 -12.46
CA LEU A 132 26.25 -28.43 -13.53
C LEU A 132 27.40 -29.42 -13.35
N ILE A 133 27.06 -30.60 -12.86
CA ILE A 133 27.86 -31.81 -12.98
C ILE A 133 27.11 -32.71 -13.97
#